data_AF-A0A0J9UF53-F1
#
_entry.id   AF-A0A0J9UF53-F1
#
_cell.length_a   1.000
_cell.length_b   1.000
_cell.length_c   1.000
_cell.angle_alpha   90.00
_cell.angle_beta   90.00
_cell.angle_gamma   90.00
#
_symmetry.space_group_name_H-M   'P 1'
#
loop_
_entity.id
_entity.type
_entity.pdbx_description
1 polymer ?
#
loop_
_entity_poly.entity_id
_entity_poly.type
_entity_poly.pdbx_seq_one_letter_code
_entity_poly.pdbx_strand_id
1 'polypeptide(L)'
;MAPPFPRSSIELDYPLYAVDFDPEDSTRVVVGGGGGAGRSGVGNKITVLESVSQTELRTAGEINLSRDEDSVMSLAVGPHKGKTTYLYAGVNSSPDSIAKGKNEHLRILSVDPSKLRTAVGAKTPDANISEVARTSLFENPDLDTYQRLLRIAGTTGAAATAMGKEPQLAIFDAAGATAKLRSVLKLDKEAEDLDIVQVAENEFQVAYCYKYELYLVKVSAKETSEPQRVYVMPDDHGERPAFRAIRYLSPHFLVAASNLPKRSGVVIQALRLPKEGQPDARLSINTRIPRKISATALAIANLSPPASPLNSLGNTQFIIAVAGHDSSVSLYTLEHTTGGTVELLAKLWHLHTLKEVHGTDNITGVAFSHFQTPKNNLRQQYIKLASTSLQKTVAVHSIPLAKHVDKSPRNPKGPPRPVRYVTAMKSRGVSSHGLGITMAIFALIMALVAQTVLELYGGSRPVLGVQKIFPSWHGSLRSPDHPPAAFLADEFLAKLAGRDIAKTATGETLVVYEGDVPPATAGGDGQTPELKLDVHEPSVHGPGKTWEELGEEQKEAWKARLKEAGAWTQTMGENVFKGILFGEIAGAVGRAVAG
;
A
#
# COMPACT_ATOMS: atom_id res chain seq x y z
N MET A 1 21.20 12.39 2.44
CA MET A 1 20.56 11.96 1.18
C MET A 1 19.65 13.10 0.74
N ALA A 2 19.73 13.60 -0.50
CA ALA A 2 18.82 14.64 -0.97
C ALA A 2 17.36 14.13 -0.93
N PRO A 3 16.37 14.97 -0.57
CA PRO A 3 14.98 14.57 -0.60
C PRO A 3 14.59 14.11 -2.01
N PRO A 4 13.74 13.07 -2.16
CA PRO A 4 13.48 12.45 -3.45
C PRO A 4 12.68 13.34 -4.41
N PHE A 5 11.99 14.35 -3.88
CA PHE A 5 11.20 15.30 -4.64
C PHE A 5 11.78 16.71 -4.42
N PRO A 6 12.24 17.38 -5.49
CA PRO A 6 12.66 18.77 -5.43
C PRO A 6 11.57 19.66 -4.82
N ARG A 7 12.01 20.61 -4.01
CA ARG A 7 11.16 21.54 -3.29
C ARG A 7 11.60 22.96 -3.59
N SER A 8 10.64 23.83 -3.88
CA SER A 8 10.77 25.26 -3.78
C SER A 8 9.91 25.79 -2.64
N SER A 9 10.34 26.87 -1.99
CA SER A 9 9.56 27.50 -0.93
C SER A 9 9.75 29.01 -0.90
N ILE A 10 8.73 29.71 -0.42
CA ILE A 10 8.73 31.15 -0.21
C ILE A 10 8.00 31.46 1.10
N GLU A 11 8.45 32.49 1.79
CA GLU A 11 7.77 33.05 2.96
C GLU A 11 7.06 34.35 2.55
N LEU A 12 5.80 34.47 2.93
CA LEU A 12 4.96 35.64 2.70
C LEU A 12 4.83 36.45 4.00
N ASP A 13 4.19 37.61 3.95
CA ASP A 13 4.06 38.50 5.10
C ASP A 13 2.76 38.32 5.90
N TYR A 14 1.86 37.41 5.47
CA TYR A 14 0.55 37.14 6.08
C TYR A 14 0.27 35.62 6.25
N PRO A 15 -0.56 35.21 7.23
CA PRO A 15 -0.90 33.80 7.45
C PRO A 15 -1.79 33.27 6.32
N LEU A 16 -1.64 31.99 5.97
CA LEU A 16 -2.29 31.39 4.81
C LEU A 16 -3.35 30.37 5.21
N TYR A 17 -4.55 30.52 4.67
CA TYR A 17 -5.68 29.62 4.94
C TYR A 17 -6.13 28.85 3.70
N ALA A 18 -5.86 29.38 2.51
CA ALA A 18 -6.32 28.79 1.26
C ALA A 18 -5.21 28.70 0.20
N VAL A 19 -5.26 27.64 -0.61
CA VAL A 19 -4.34 27.39 -1.72
C VAL A 19 -5.07 26.62 -2.81
N ASP A 20 -4.83 27.02 -4.06
CA ASP A 20 -5.30 26.28 -5.23
C ASP A 20 -4.39 26.55 -6.43
N PHE A 21 -4.41 25.65 -7.43
CA PHE A 21 -3.65 25.80 -8.67
C PHE A 21 -4.52 26.36 -9.78
N ASP A 22 -3.87 27.08 -10.70
CA ASP A 22 -4.51 27.39 -11.98
C ASP A 22 -4.85 26.07 -12.73
N PRO A 23 -6.10 25.86 -13.18
CA PRO A 23 -6.51 24.65 -13.89
C PRO A 23 -5.84 24.47 -15.25
N GLU A 24 -5.36 25.55 -15.85
CA GLU A 24 -4.76 25.55 -17.18
C GLU A 24 -3.24 25.82 -17.16
N ASP A 25 -2.71 26.36 -16.06
CA ASP A 25 -1.27 26.61 -15.87
C ASP A 25 -0.71 25.93 -14.60
N SER A 26 -0.11 24.74 -14.78
CA SER A 26 0.54 23.98 -13.69
C SER A 26 1.69 24.70 -12.97
N THR A 27 2.15 25.85 -13.48
CA THR A 27 3.22 26.65 -12.85
C THR A 27 2.70 27.72 -11.90
N ARG A 28 1.41 28.08 -11.98
CA ARG A 28 0.78 29.11 -11.16
C ARG A 28 -0.01 28.50 -10.01
N VAL A 29 0.32 28.95 -8.81
CA VAL A 29 -0.42 28.62 -7.59
C VAL A 29 -0.91 29.91 -6.96
N VAL A 30 -2.16 29.92 -6.52
CA VAL A 30 -2.79 31.06 -5.85
C VAL A 30 -2.93 30.72 -4.38
N VAL A 31 -2.50 31.64 -3.53
CA VAL A 31 -2.64 31.53 -2.07
C VAL A 31 -3.38 32.73 -1.52
N GLY A 32 -4.12 32.53 -0.43
CA GLY A 32 -4.88 33.58 0.22
C GLY A 32 -4.92 33.42 1.74
N GLY A 33 -4.98 34.55 2.41
CA GLY A 33 -5.19 34.62 3.85
C GLY A 33 -5.12 36.05 4.38
N GLY A 34 -4.78 36.22 5.65
CA GLY A 34 -4.73 37.54 6.26
C GLY A 34 -4.87 37.58 7.77
N GLY A 35 -4.75 38.78 8.33
CA GLY A 35 -4.90 39.01 9.76
C GLY A 35 -6.35 39.11 10.25
N GLY A 36 -7.33 39.08 9.34
CA GLY A 36 -8.75 39.27 9.65
C GLY A 36 -9.11 40.73 9.82
N ALA A 37 -10.38 40.98 10.18
CA ALA A 37 -10.86 42.33 10.48
C ALA A 37 -10.29 42.78 11.83
N GLY A 38 -9.35 43.75 11.83
CA GLY A 38 -8.82 44.29 13.07
C GLY A 38 -7.46 44.98 12.99
N ARG A 39 -6.99 45.46 14.14
CA ARG A 39 -5.72 46.19 14.30
C ARG A 39 -4.52 45.26 14.50
N SER A 40 -4.50 44.11 13.84
CA SER A 40 -3.38 43.15 13.91
C SER A 40 -2.12 43.69 13.22
N GLY A 41 -2.26 44.68 12.34
CA GLY A 41 -1.18 45.20 11.50
C GLY A 41 -0.87 44.31 10.28
N VAL A 42 -1.48 43.13 10.18
CA VAL A 42 -1.30 42.19 9.08
C VAL A 42 -2.40 42.37 8.04
N GLY A 43 -2.03 42.61 6.78
CA GLY A 43 -3.00 42.80 5.70
C GLY A 43 -3.68 41.50 5.27
N ASN A 44 -4.90 41.62 4.72
CA ASN A 44 -5.60 40.55 4.03
C ASN A 44 -5.18 40.55 2.57
N LYS A 45 -4.74 39.41 2.03
CA LYS A 45 -4.12 39.37 0.69
C LYS A 45 -4.43 38.10 -0.08
N ILE A 46 -4.34 38.23 -1.39
CA ILE A 46 -4.28 37.11 -2.34
C ILE A 46 -3.00 37.28 -3.18
N THR A 47 -2.17 36.25 -3.23
CA THR A 47 -0.90 36.26 -3.95
C THR A 47 -0.88 35.14 -4.98
N VAL A 48 -0.53 35.49 -6.22
CA VAL A 48 -0.24 34.54 -7.30
C VAL A 48 1.26 34.28 -7.27
N LEU A 49 1.63 33.01 -7.04
CA LEU A 49 3.01 32.56 -7.06
C LEU A 49 3.28 31.77 -8.35
N GLU A 50 4.50 31.85 -8.83
CA GLU A 50 4.97 31.12 -10.00
C GLU A 50 6.18 30.25 -9.65
N SER A 51 6.09 28.97 -10.00
CA SER A 51 7.22 28.04 -9.95
C SER A 51 8.07 28.19 -11.21
N VAL A 52 9.12 29.00 -11.10
CA VAL A 52 10.12 29.29 -12.15
C VAL A 52 10.95 28.04 -12.47
N SER A 53 11.30 27.30 -11.43
CA SER A 53 12.02 26.03 -11.54
C SER A 53 11.54 25.07 -10.44
N GLN A 54 12.17 23.90 -10.36
CA GLN A 54 11.88 22.91 -9.32
C GLN A 54 12.34 23.34 -7.92
N THR A 55 13.18 24.37 -7.83
CA THR A 55 13.79 24.87 -6.60
C THR A 55 13.51 26.35 -6.33
N GLU A 56 12.89 27.04 -7.29
CA GLU A 56 12.60 28.47 -7.21
C GLU A 56 11.10 28.74 -7.35
N LEU A 57 10.58 29.49 -6.38
CA LEU A 57 9.20 29.96 -6.32
C LEU A 57 9.25 31.48 -6.14
N ARG A 58 8.48 32.22 -6.95
CA ARG A 58 8.46 33.68 -6.91
C ARG A 58 7.04 34.21 -6.79
N THR A 59 6.92 35.43 -6.27
CA THR A 59 5.67 36.20 -6.35
C THR A 59 5.51 36.78 -7.76
N ALA A 60 4.42 36.42 -8.43
CA ALA A 60 4.07 36.90 -9.77
C ALA A 60 3.06 38.06 -9.73
N GLY A 61 2.21 38.13 -8.70
CA GLY A 61 1.27 39.23 -8.49
C GLY A 61 0.63 39.15 -7.11
N GLU A 62 0.14 40.27 -6.61
CA GLU A 62 -0.49 40.37 -5.29
C GLU A 62 -1.56 41.45 -5.29
N ILE A 63 -2.66 41.21 -4.58
CA ILE A 63 -3.67 42.22 -4.26
C ILE A 63 -3.85 42.32 -2.75
N ASN A 64 -3.91 43.55 -2.26
CA ASN A 64 -4.28 43.85 -0.88
C ASN A 64 -5.80 44.04 -0.81
N LEU A 65 -6.45 43.28 0.05
CA LEU A 65 -7.86 43.44 0.37
C LEU A 65 -8.03 44.45 1.51
N SER A 66 -9.28 44.84 1.76
CA SER A 66 -9.59 45.76 2.85
C SER A 66 -9.15 45.20 4.20
N ARG A 67 -8.64 46.07 5.08
CA ARG A 67 -8.28 45.74 6.47
C ARG A 67 -9.48 45.72 7.41
N ASP A 68 -10.60 46.30 6.97
CA ASP A 68 -11.85 46.32 7.72
C ASP A 68 -12.70 45.07 7.46
N GLU A 69 -12.31 44.28 6.46
CA GLU A 69 -12.94 43.01 6.08
C GLU A 69 -12.17 41.82 6.67
N ASP A 70 -12.78 40.64 6.62
CA ASP A 70 -12.16 39.42 7.12
C ASP A 70 -11.02 38.93 6.20
N SER A 71 -10.28 37.93 6.67
CA SER A 71 -9.25 37.25 5.90
C SER A 71 -9.85 36.32 4.83
N VAL A 72 -9.02 35.92 3.86
CA VAL A 72 -9.41 34.93 2.87
C VAL A 72 -9.45 33.55 3.52
N MET A 73 -10.63 32.98 3.69
CA MET A 73 -10.83 31.70 4.38
C MET A 73 -10.95 30.50 3.44
N SER A 74 -11.34 30.74 2.20
CA SER A 74 -11.45 29.72 1.16
C SER A 74 -11.16 30.32 -0.21
N LEU A 75 -10.62 29.50 -1.12
CA LEU A 75 -10.22 29.94 -2.46
C LEU A 75 -10.43 28.79 -3.46
N ALA A 76 -10.87 29.15 -4.67
CA ALA A 76 -10.95 28.25 -5.82
C ALA A 76 -10.60 29.01 -7.10
N VAL A 77 -9.81 28.39 -7.98
CA VAL A 77 -9.46 28.97 -9.28
C VAL A 77 -10.36 28.36 -10.35
N GLY A 78 -11.13 29.22 -11.02
CA GLY A 78 -12.02 28.84 -12.11
C GLY A 78 -11.31 28.73 -13.46
N PRO A 79 -12.02 28.27 -14.50
CA PRO A 79 -11.49 28.17 -15.86
C PRO A 79 -11.13 29.54 -16.44
N HIS A 80 -10.26 29.55 -17.46
CA HIS A 80 -9.88 30.78 -18.14
C HIS A 80 -11.03 31.29 -19.01
N LYS A 81 -11.12 32.61 -19.18
CA LYS A 81 -11.89 33.25 -20.24
C LYS A 81 -10.96 34.07 -21.10
N GLY A 82 -10.53 33.49 -22.23
CA GLY A 82 -9.49 34.11 -23.05
C GLY A 82 -8.13 34.01 -22.37
N LYS A 83 -7.57 35.15 -21.94
CA LYS A 83 -6.27 35.21 -21.22
C LYS A 83 -6.42 35.44 -19.72
N THR A 84 -7.65 35.64 -19.27
CA THR A 84 -7.97 36.01 -17.90
C THR A 84 -8.33 34.75 -17.11
N THR A 85 -7.63 34.50 -16.01
CA THR A 85 -8.03 33.49 -15.03
C THR A 85 -8.97 34.14 -14.02
N TYR A 86 -10.11 33.52 -13.73
CA TYR A 86 -10.99 34.01 -12.67
C TYR A 86 -10.77 33.22 -11.39
N LEU A 87 -10.67 33.92 -10.27
CA LEU A 87 -10.55 33.32 -8.96
C LEU A 87 -11.69 33.77 -8.06
N TYR A 88 -12.09 32.86 -7.19
CA TYR A 88 -13.21 33.03 -6.28
C TYR A 88 -12.68 32.85 -4.87
N ALA A 89 -13.00 33.79 -3.98
CA ALA A 89 -12.49 33.83 -2.63
C ALA A 89 -13.60 34.08 -1.62
N GLY A 90 -13.61 33.31 -0.53
CA GLY A 90 -14.48 33.53 0.62
C GLY A 90 -13.83 34.55 1.56
N VAL A 91 -14.38 35.76 1.60
CA VAL A 91 -13.92 36.89 2.41
C VAL A 91 -15.13 37.60 2.98
N ASN A 92 -15.40 37.42 4.27
CA ASN A 92 -16.53 38.10 4.91
C ASN A 92 -16.40 39.63 4.82
N SER A 93 -17.54 40.29 4.65
CA SER A 93 -17.61 41.75 4.72
C SER A 93 -17.30 42.26 6.13
N SER A 94 -17.13 43.57 6.29
CA SER A 94 -16.83 44.15 7.60
C SER A 94 -17.90 43.81 8.64
N PRO A 95 -17.55 43.72 9.94
CA PRO A 95 -18.52 43.51 11.01
C PRO A 95 -19.70 44.50 10.96
N ASP A 96 -19.43 45.76 10.61
CA ASP A 96 -20.46 46.79 10.45
C ASP A 96 -21.43 46.52 9.29
N SER A 97 -20.94 45.91 8.20
CA SER A 97 -21.77 45.53 7.06
C SER A 97 -22.63 44.30 7.39
N ILE A 98 -22.03 43.32 8.08
CA ILE A 98 -22.72 42.11 8.55
C ILE A 98 -23.84 42.50 9.52
N ALA A 99 -23.58 43.39 10.47
CA ALA A 99 -24.59 43.91 11.40
C ALA A 99 -25.76 44.61 10.71
N LYS A 100 -25.56 45.13 9.49
CA LYS A 100 -26.60 45.71 8.63
C LYS A 100 -27.31 44.67 7.76
N GLY A 101 -27.05 43.38 7.98
CA GLY A 101 -27.65 42.29 7.22
C GLY A 101 -27.02 42.08 5.83
N LYS A 102 -25.83 42.65 5.56
CA LYS A 102 -25.17 42.56 4.25
C LYS A 102 -23.79 41.93 4.36
N ASN A 103 -23.66 40.68 3.89
CA ASN A 103 -22.37 40.00 3.80
C ASN A 103 -22.10 39.55 2.36
N GLU A 104 -21.37 40.33 1.58
CA GLU A 104 -21.00 40.00 0.20
C GLU A 104 -19.79 39.06 0.15
N HIS A 105 -19.83 37.97 0.90
CA HIS A 105 -18.67 37.17 1.25
C HIS A 105 -17.95 36.50 0.07
N LEU A 106 -18.61 36.27 -1.06
CA LEU A 106 -17.96 35.68 -2.23
C LEU A 106 -17.39 36.80 -3.10
N ARG A 107 -16.05 36.87 -3.16
CA ARG A 107 -15.29 37.78 -4.01
C ARG A 107 -14.89 37.09 -5.31
N ILE A 108 -15.01 37.80 -6.41
CA ILE A 108 -14.58 37.35 -7.74
C ILE A 108 -13.48 38.30 -8.20
N LEU A 109 -12.32 37.74 -8.51
CA LEU A 109 -11.18 38.51 -9.00
C LEU A 109 -10.73 37.97 -10.35
N SER A 110 -10.20 38.86 -11.19
CA SER A 110 -9.50 38.51 -12.41
C SER A 110 -8.00 38.50 -12.18
N VAL A 111 -7.33 37.55 -12.82
CA VAL A 111 -5.88 37.49 -12.95
C VAL A 111 -5.54 37.64 -14.42
N ASP A 112 -4.98 38.79 -14.75
CA ASP A 112 -4.62 39.14 -16.12
C ASP A 112 -3.09 39.13 -16.28
N PRO A 113 -2.56 38.66 -17.42
CA PRO A 113 -1.13 38.72 -17.68
C PRO A 113 -0.69 40.19 -17.81
N SER A 114 0.22 40.61 -16.94
CA SER A 114 0.84 41.93 -16.95
C SER A 114 1.90 42.04 -18.04
N LYS A 115 1.85 43.13 -18.81
CA LYS A 115 2.82 43.43 -19.87
C LYS A 115 4.14 44.01 -19.35
N LEU A 116 4.20 44.40 -18.07
CA LEU A 116 5.31 45.19 -17.51
C LEU A 116 6.65 44.45 -17.51
N ARG A 117 6.68 43.14 -17.25
CA ARG A 117 7.93 42.36 -17.17
C ARG A 117 8.35 41.62 -18.44
N THR A 118 7.45 41.45 -19.41
CA THR A 118 7.82 40.92 -20.73
C THR A 118 8.84 41.83 -21.42
N ALA A 119 8.83 43.13 -21.09
CA ALA A 119 9.83 44.10 -21.53
C ALA A 119 11.24 43.91 -20.95
N VAL A 120 11.40 43.13 -19.86
CA VAL A 120 12.67 42.89 -19.16
C VAL A 120 13.25 41.49 -19.44
N GLY A 121 12.76 40.79 -20.47
CA GLY A 121 13.30 39.49 -20.90
C GLY A 121 12.89 38.28 -20.06
N ALA A 122 11.96 38.43 -19.11
CA ALA A 122 11.36 37.31 -18.39
C ALA A 122 10.41 36.52 -19.31
N LYS A 123 10.50 35.17 -19.27
CA LYS A 123 9.72 34.28 -20.16
C LYS A 123 8.22 34.25 -19.84
N THR A 124 7.83 34.61 -18.62
CA THR A 124 6.45 34.58 -18.15
C THR A 124 6.02 35.95 -17.63
N PRO A 125 4.86 36.48 -18.07
CA PRO A 125 4.38 37.77 -17.62
C PRO A 125 3.97 37.70 -16.14
N ASP A 126 4.22 38.79 -15.41
CA ASP A 126 3.66 38.98 -14.06
C ASP A 126 2.13 38.95 -14.11
N ALA A 127 1.49 38.82 -12.96
CA ALA A 127 0.04 38.78 -12.83
C ALA A 127 -0.48 40.12 -12.29
N ASN A 128 -1.45 40.72 -12.96
CA ASN A 128 -2.26 41.79 -12.38
C ASN A 128 -3.53 41.17 -11.81
N ILE A 129 -3.83 41.45 -10.55
CA ILE A 129 -4.99 40.91 -9.86
C ILE A 129 -5.94 42.08 -9.56
N SER A 130 -7.19 41.97 -10.00
CA SER A 130 -8.22 42.98 -9.75
C SER A 130 -9.51 42.35 -9.30
N GLU A 131 -10.16 42.97 -8.32
CA GLU A 131 -11.50 42.57 -7.90
C GLU A 131 -12.54 43.04 -8.91
N VAL A 132 -13.40 42.12 -9.36
CA VAL A 132 -14.37 42.36 -10.45
C VAL A 132 -15.79 42.39 -9.92
N ALA A 133 -16.13 41.53 -8.97
CA ALA A 133 -17.49 41.43 -8.44
C ALA A 133 -17.53 40.84 -7.02
N ARG A 134 -18.65 41.12 -6.34
CA ARG A 134 -18.97 40.65 -4.99
C ARG A 134 -20.37 40.04 -4.99
N THR A 135 -20.60 38.99 -4.21
CA THR A 135 -21.92 38.34 -4.13
C THR A 135 -22.17 37.79 -2.73
N SER A 136 -23.41 37.93 -2.26
CA SER A 136 -23.93 37.25 -1.07
C SER A 136 -24.62 35.96 -1.48
N LEU A 137 -24.11 34.82 -1.02
CA LEU A 137 -24.73 33.51 -1.31
C LEU A 137 -25.60 32.99 -0.16
N PHE A 138 -25.26 33.30 1.08
CA PHE A 138 -25.94 32.77 2.26
C PHE A 138 -27.06 33.68 2.75
N GLU A 139 -28.09 33.07 3.33
CA GLU A 139 -29.17 33.74 4.05
C GLU A 139 -28.72 34.09 5.48
N ASN A 140 -29.36 35.10 6.08
CA ASN A 140 -29.19 35.46 7.50
C ASN A 140 -27.72 35.61 7.94
N PRO A 141 -26.99 36.62 7.42
CA PRO A 141 -25.58 36.79 7.77
C PRO A 141 -25.42 37.06 9.27
N ASP A 142 -24.47 36.37 9.87
CA ASP A 142 -24.15 36.40 11.29
C ASP A 142 -22.66 36.65 11.50
N LEU A 143 -22.30 37.30 12.60
CA LEU A 143 -20.93 37.75 12.87
C LEU A 143 -19.96 36.58 13.09
N ASP A 144 -20.44 35.49 13.66
CA ASP A 144 -19.62 34.31 13.94
C ASP A 144 -19.49 33.40 12.70
N THR A 145 -20.35 33.58 11.70
CA THR A 145 -20.43 32.73 10.52
C THR A 145 -19.46 33.18 9.43
N TYR A 146 -18.64 32.26 8.90
CA TYR A 146 -17.78 32.53 7.76
C TYR A 146 -17.86 31.45 6.67
N GLN A 147 -17.45 31.80 5.45
CA GLN A 147 -17.34 30.84 4.34
C GLN A 147 -16.07 30.00 4.47
N ARG A 148 -16.20 28.78 5.00
CA ARG A 148 -15.07 27.85 5.19
C ARG A 148 -14.70 27.08 3.94
N LEU A 149 -15.68 26.69 3.13
CA LEU A 149 -15.48 25.77 2.01
C LEU A 149 -15.87 26.44 0.69
N LEU A 150 -15.07 26.18 -0.36
CA LEU A 150 -15.31 26.66 -1.72
C LEU A 150 -14.71 25.69 -2.73
N ARG A 151 -15.51 25.24 -3.71
CA ARG A 151 -15.06 24.42 -4.83
C ARG A 151 -15.76 24.85 -6.12
N ILE A 152 -15.07 24.66 -7.24
CA ILE A 152 -15.59 24.97 -8.58
C ILE A 152 -15.29 23.80 -9.49
N ALA A 153 -16.29 23.37 -10.25
CA ALA A 153 -16.14 22.44 -11.37
C ALA A 153 -16.80 23.05 -12.61
N GLY A 154 -16.01 23.35 -13.63
CA GLY A 154 -16.49 23.97 -14.86
C GLY A 154 -17.19 25.30 -14.57
N THR A 155 -18.50 25.34 -14.81
CA THR A 155 -19.35 26.52 -14.66
C THR A 155 -20.16 26.55 -13.36
N THR A 156 -19.98 25.57 -12.46
CA THR A 156 -20.73 25.50 -11.19
C THR A 156 -19.78 25.54 -10.01
N GLY A 157 -20.13 26.32 -8.99
CA GLY A 157 -19.45 26.38 -7.71
C GLY A 157 -20.33 25.96 -6.55
N ALA A 158 -19.70 25.50 -5.48
CA ALA A 158 -20.34 25.19 -4.21
C ALA A 158 -19.53 25.82 -3.06
N ALA A 159 -20.24 26.43 -2.11
CA ALA A 159 -19.68 27.04 -0.92
C ALA A 159 -20.45 26.63 0.33
N ALA A 160 -19.78 26.52 1.47
CA ALA A 160 -20.45 26.20 2.73
C ALA A 160 -19.96 27.06 3.90
N THR A 161 -20.86 27.30 4.84
CA THR A 161 -20.60 28.06 6.06
C THR A 161 -19.96 27.20 7.15
N ALA A 162 -19.36 27.87 8.14
CA ALA A 162 -18.92 27.27 9.40
C ALA A 162 -19.10 28.26 10.55
N MET A 163 -19.14 27.73 11.78
CA MET A 163 -19.32 28.44 13.06
C MET A 163 -20.66 29.17 13.22
N GLY A 164 -21.60 28.96 12.29
CA GLY A 164 -22.90 29.60 12.28
C GLY A 164 -23.99 28.76 12.94
N LYS A 165 -25.05 29.43 13.42
CA LYS A 165 -26.24 28.76 13.99
C LYS A 165 -27.05 28.00 12.94
N GLU A 166 -27.04 28.49 11.71
CA GLU A 166 -27.72 27.91 10.55
C GLU A 166 -26.68 27.49 9.50
N PRO A 167 -26.16 26.25 9.55
CA PRO A 167 -25.23 25.76 8.55
C PRO A 167 -25.90 25.72 7.16
N GLN A 168 -25.21 26.23 6.16
CA GLN A 168 -25.75 26.39 4.80
C GLN A 168 -24.75 25.90 3.76
N LEU A 169 -25.27 25.33 2.68
CA LEU A 169 -24.53 25.00 1.46
C LEU A 169 -25.15 25.73 0.28
N ALA A 170 -24.41 26.65 -0.30
CA ALA A 170 -24.83 27.40 -1.47
C ALA A 170 -24.23 26.79 -2.74
N ILE A 171 -25.06 26.64 -3.77
CA ILE A 171 -24.66 26.25 -5.12
C ILE A 171 -24.90 27.46 -6.02
N PHE A 172 -23.93 27.78 -6.86
CA PHE A 172 -23.96 28.97 -7.70
C PHE A 172 -23.34 28.70 -9.07
N ASP A 173 -23.79 29.45 -10.07
CA ASP A 173 -23.19 29.44 -11.40
C ASP A 173 -21.96 30.37 -11.40
N ALA A 174 -20.80 29.80 -11.72
CA ALA A 174 -19.49 30.45 -11.80
C ALA A 174 -19.17 30.80 -13.27
N ALA A 175 -19.69 31.93 -13.75
CA ALA A 175 -19.56 32.37 -15.14
C ALA A 175 -18.53 33.50 -15.28
N GLY A 176 -17.27 33.17 -15.01
CA GLY A 176 -16.13 34.10 -15.11
C GLY A 176 -16.22 35.24 -14.09
N ALA A 177 -16.60 36.44 -14.55
CA ALA A 177 -16.70 37.65 -13.72
C ALA A 177 -17.97 37.71 -12.85
N THR A 178 -18.84 36.70 -12.91
CA THR A 178 -20.13 36.70 -12.22
C THR A 178 -20.36 35.38 -11.48
N ALA A 179 -20.92 35.49 -10.27
CA ALA A 179 -21.40 34.35 -9.50
C ALA A 179 -22.90 34.56 -9.26
N LYS A 180 -23.73 33.68 -9.81
CA LYS A 180 -25.17 33.76 -9.62
C LYS A 180 -25.63 32.63 -8.72
N LEU A 181 -26.24 32.99 -7.59
CA LEU A 181 -26.82 32.00 -6.68
C LEU A 181 -27.88 31.17 -7.41
N ARG A 182 -27.75 29.84 -7.31
CA ARG A 182 -28.71 28.89 -7.86
C ARG A 182 -29.65 28.37 -6.78
N SER A 183 -29.08 27.91 -5.67
CA SER A 183 -29.84 27.36 -4.55
C SER A 183 -29.02 27.42 -3.26
N VAL A 184 -29.70 27.56 -2.13
CA VAL A 184 -29.12 27.45 -0.79
C VAL A 184 -29.82 26.30 -0.09
N LEU A 185 -29.03 25.34 0.40
CA LEU A 185 -29.52 24.21 1.16
C LEU A 185 -29.21 24.45 2.63
N LYS A 186 -30.22 24.34 3.48
CA LYS A 186 -30.05 24.39 4.95
C LYS A 186 -29.59 23.02 5.41
N LEU A 187 -28.48 22.99 6.14
CA LEU A 187 -27.89 21.74 6.63
C LEU A 187 -28.18 21.59 8.12
N ASP A 188 -28.50 20.37 8.55
CA ASP A 188 -28.69 20.06 9.98
C ASP A 188 -27.38 20.20 10.80
N LYS A 189 -26.25 20.09 10.10
CA LYS A 189 -24.88 20.07 10.63
C LYS A 189 -23.93 20.71 9.63
N GLU A 190 -22.89 21.36 10.16
CA GLU A 190 -21.82 21.97 9.36
C GLU A 190 -21.10 20.93 8.49
N ALA A 191 -20.86 21.25 7.23
CA ALA A 191 -20.06 20.41 6.37
C ALA A 191 -18.57 20.46 6.79
N GLU A 192 -17.96 19.30 7.03
CA GLU A 192 -16.53 19.22 7.36
C GLU A 192 -15.65 19.51 6.14
N ASP A 193 -16.07 19.01 4.98
CA ASP A 193 -15.50 19.26 3.66
C ASP A 193 -16.57 19.01 2.58
N LEU A 194 -16.33 19.53 1.37
CA LEU A 194 -17.17 19.32 0.20
C LEU A 194 -16.33 19.20 -1.07
N ASP A 195 -16.89 18.57 -2.09
CA ASP A 195 -16.35 18.56 -3.43
C ASP A 195 -17.44 18.56 -4.50
N ILE A 196 -17.10 18.93 -5.73
CA ILE A 196 -18.04 19.00 -6.85
C ILE A 196 -17.42 18.37 -8.10
N VAL A 197 -18.23 17.62 -8.85
CA VAL A 197 -17.81 17.01 -10.13
C VAL A 197 -18.90 17.20 -11.18
N GLN A 198 -18.49 17.36 -12.44
CA GLN A 198 -19.40 17.36 -13.57
C GLN A 198 -19.74 15.91 -13.96
N VAL A 199 -21.04 15.61 -14.10
CA VAL A 199 -21.54 14.26 -14.45
C VAL A 199 -21.99 14.21 -15.91
N ALA A 200 -22.69 15.26 -16.36
CA ALA A 200 -23.13 15.41 -17.74
C ALA A 200 -23.05 16.89 -18.17
N GLU A 201 -23.51 17.19 -19.39
CA GLU A 201 -23.60 18.57 -19.85
C GLU A 201 -24.57 19.36 -18.97
N ASN A 202 -24.07 20.39 -18.26
CA ASN A 202 -24.82 21.18 -17.28
C ASN A 202 -25.41 20.38 -16.10
N GLU A 203 -24.91 19.17 -15.84
CA GLU A 203 -25.26 18.38 -14.67
C GLU A 203 -24.03 18.14 -13.80
N PHE A 204 -24.19 18.43 -12.51
CA PHE A 204 -23.13 18.36 -11.52
C PHE A 204 -23.60 17.56 -10.31
N GLN A 205 -22.64 17.02 -9.58
CA GLN A 205 -22.88 16.33 -8.34
C GLN A 205 -21.99 16.95 -7.26
N VAL A 206 -22.62 17.40 -6.18
CA VAL A 206 -21.93 17.93 -5.00
C VAL A 206 -21.94 16.84 -3.94
N ALA A 207 -20.78 16.54 -3.37
CA ALA A 207 -20.67 15.72 -2.17
C ALA A 207 -20.25 16.59 -1.00
N TYR A 208 -20.82 16.35 0.18
CA TYR A 208 -20.33 16.90 1.43
C TYR A 208 -20.37 15.83 2.51
N CYS A 209 -19.52 15.98 3.53
CA CYS A 209 -19.47 15.06 4.65
C CYS A 209 -19.61 15.77 5.98
N TYR A 210 -20.15 15.06 6.96
CA TYR A 210 -20.18 15.48 8.36
C TYR A 210 -19.87 14.30 9.25
N LYS A 211 -18.79 14.37 10.02
CA LYS A 211 -18.33 13.31 10.94
C LYS A 211 -18.36 11.91 10.33
N TYR A 212 -19.48 11.20 10.42
CA TYR A 212 -19.61 9.80 10.00
C TYR A 212 -20.44 9.63 8.74
N GLU A 213 -21.03 10.70 8.22
CA GLU A 213 -22.02 10.65 7.15
C GLU A 213 -21.51 11.34 5.88
N LEU A 214 -21.88 10.78 4.73
CA LEU A 214 -21.65 11.35 3.40
C LEU A 214 -22.99 11.63 2.74
N TYR A 215 -23.11 12.80 2.15
CA TYR A 215 -24.30 13.26 1.46
C TYR A 215 -23.97 13.60 0.00
N LEU A 216 -24.92 13.35 -0.89
CA LEU A 216 -24.87 13.75 -2.30
C LEU A 216 -26.04 14.67 -2.63
N VAL A 217 -25.75 15.68 -3.44
CA VAL A 217 -26.72 16.61 -4.02
C VAL A 217 -26.53 16.57 -5.53
N LYS A 218 -27.60 16.29 -6.26
CA LYS A 218 -27.62 16.34 -7.73
C LYS A 218 -28.04 17.75 -8.16
N VAL A 219 -27.28 18.32 -9.08
CA VAL A 219 -27.50 19.68 -9.59
C VAL A 219 -27.71 19.58 -11.08
N SER A 220 -28.93 19.89 -11.53
CA SER A 220 -29.28 19.95 -12.94
C SER A 220 -29.43 21.40 -13.40
N ALA A 221 -29.63 21.60 -14.70
CA ALA A 221 -29.90 22.92 -15.27
C ALA A 221 -31.09 23.66 -14.61
N LYS A 222 -32.11 22.94 -14.14
CA LYS A 222 -33.37 23.52 -13.65
C LYS A 222 -33.60 23.33 -12.15
N GLU A 223 -33.04 22.29 -11.58
CA GLU A 223 -33.37 21.83 -10.23
C GLU A 223 -32.13 21.34 -9.48
N THR A 224 -32.08 21.68 -8.20
CA THR A 224 -31.13 21.13 -7.23
C THR A 224 -31.90 20.15 -6.36
N SER A 225 -31.42 18.91 -6.25
CA SER A 225 -32.07 17.90 -5.39
C SER A 225 -31.82 18.20 -3.91
N GLU A 226 -32.68 17.66 -3.05
CA GLU A 226 -32.41 17.61 -1.62
C GLU A 226 -31.16 16.76 -1.31
N PRO A 227 -30.43 17.03 -0.21
CA PRO A 227 -29.31 16.20 0.22
C PRO A 227 -29.71 14.76 0.52
N GLN A 228 -29.14 13.82 -0.22
CA GLN A 228 -29.32 12.39 0.03
C GLN A 228 -28.14 11.85 0.84
N ARG A 229 -28.39 11.28 2.02
CA ARG A 229 -27.38 10.52 2.76
C ARG A 229 -27.10 9.21 2.03
N VAL A 230 -25.85 8.98 1.63
CA VAL A 230 -25.45 7.80 0.84
C VAL A 230 -24.47 6.90 1.57
N TYR A 231 -23.86 7.34 2.65
CA TYR A 231 -22.92 6.50 3.42
C TYR A 231 -22.92 6.90 4.88
N VAL A 232 -22.82 5.89 5.74
CA VAL A 232 -22.57 6.05 7.18
C VAL A 232 -21.38 5.19 7.55
N MET A 233 -20.42 5.76 8.27
CA MET A 233 -19.25 5.04 8.76
C MET A 233 -19.72 3.91 9.70
N PRO A 234 -19.29 2.65 9.45
CA PRO A 234 -19.61 1.55 10.36
C PRO A 234 -19.14 1.86 11.79
N ASP A 235 -19.97 1.50 12.77
CA ASP A 235 -19.63 1.64 14.19
C ASP A 235 -19.00 0.34 14.69
N ASP A 236 -17.69 0.37 14.94
CA ASP A 236 -16.93 -0.73 15.50
C ASP A 236 -16.66 -0.44 16.98
N HIS A 237 -17.68 -0.73 17.81
CA HIS A 237 -17.63 -0.58 19.27
C HIS A 237 -17.14 0.80 19.77
N GLY A 238 -17.54 1.88 19.09
CA GLY A 238 -17.24 3.26 19.48
C GLY A 238 -15.90 3.82 18.98
N GLU A 239 -15.06 3.03 18.30
CA GLU A 239 -13.79 3.50 17.70
C GLU A 239 -13.91 3.79 16.20
N ARG A 240 -14.96 4.51 15.80
CA ARG A 240 -15.23 4.84 14.39
C ARG A 240 -14.40 6.03 13.85
N PRO A 241 -13.82 5.93 12.64
CA PRO A 241 -13.18 7.06 11.96
C PRO A 241 -14.18 8.18 11.64
N ALA A 242 -13.77 9.44 11.77
CA ALA A 242 -14.56 10.60 11.35
C ALA A 242 -13.97 11.20 10.06
N PHE A 243 -14.81 11.40 9.04
CA PHE A 243 -14.49 12.14 7.84
C PHE A 243 -13.89 13.50 8.17
N ARG A 244 -12.77 13.81 7.52
CA ARG A 244 -12.09 15.09 7.61
C ARG A 244 -12.08 15.84 6.29
N ALA A 245 -11.88 15.11 5.19
CA ALA A 245 -11.81 15.67 3.86
C ALA A 245 -12.23 14.64 2.80
N ILE A 246 -12.80 15.11 1.70
CA ILE A 246 -13.31 14.28 0.59
C ILE A 246 -12.95 14.88 -0.76
N ARG A 247 -12.67 14.04 -1.75
CA ARG A 247 -12.43 14.46 -3.14
C ARG A 247 -12.96 13.43 -4.12
N TYR A 248 -13.56 13.90 -5.21
CA TYR A 248 -13.94 13.05 -6.32
C TYR A 248 -12.71 12.50 -7.06
N LEU A 249 -12.80 11.23 -7.45
CA LEU A 249 -11.91 10.59 -8.42
C LEU A 249 -12.58 10.55 -9.79
N SER A 250 -13.88 10.27 -9.79
CA SER A 250 -14.79 10.29 -10.93
C SER A 250 -16.22 10.47 -10.41
N PRO A 251 -17.23 10.68 -11.26
CA PRO A 251 -18.64 10.68 -10.85
C PRO A 251 -19.10 9.42 -10.09
N HIS A 252 -18.36 8.30 -10.21
CA HIS A 252 -18.70 7.04 -9.53
C HIS A 252 -17.83 6.74 -8.31
N PHE A 253 -16.76 7.50 -8.09
CA PHE A 253 -15.81 7.23 -7.02
C PHE A 253 -15.40 8.50 -6.30
N LEU A 254 -15.41 8.42 -4.98
CA LEU A 254 -14.97 9.46 -4.07
C LEU A 254 -13.96 8.85 -3.12
N VAL A 255 -12.92 9.60 -2.76
CA VAL A 255 -12.01 9.18 -1.70
C VAL A 255 -12.04 10.18 -0.57
N ALA A 256 -11.90 9.66 0.64
CA ALA A 256 -11.95 10.41 1.86
C ALA A 256 -10.72 10.13 2.72
N ALA A 257 -10.28 11.16 3.44
CA ALA A 257 -9.39 11.04 4.58
C ALA A 257 -10.25 11.11 5.85
N SER A 258 -10.17 10.07 6.68
CA SER A 258 -10.93 9.94 7.92
C SER A 258 -9.97 9.84 9.11
N ASN A 259 -10.18 10.65 10.15
CA ASN A 259 -9.38 10.66 11.37
C ASN A 259 -9.87 9.59 12.35
N LEU A 260 -8.95 8.74 12.81
CA LEU A 260 -9.25 7.80 13.89
C LEU A 260 -9.34 8.54 15.24
N PRO A 261 -10.14 8.02 16.18
CA PRO A 261 -10.22 8.55 17.54
C PRO A 261 -8.84 8.64 18.21
N LYS A 262 -8.74 9.55 19.19
CA LYS A 262 -7.51 9.75 20.00
C LYS A 262 -6.26 10.08 19.17
N ARG A 263 -6.44 10.63 17.95
CA ARG A 263 -5.36 10.91 16.99
C ARG A 263 -4.46 9.68 16.69
N SER A 264 -5.07 8.50 16.72
CA SER A 264 -4.36 7.22 16.56
C SER A 264 -4.00 6.89 15.10
N GLY A 265 -4.45 7.71 14.15
CA GLY A 265 -4.05 7.65 12.75
C GLY A 265 -5.11 8.18 11.80
N VAL A 266 -4.85 7.99 10.51
CA VAL A 266 -5.75 8.39 9.41
C VAL A 266 -6.04 7.17 8.55
N VAL A 267 -7.29 7.01 8.15
CA VAL A 267 -7.72 6.03 7.15
C VAL A 267 -8.02 6.77 5.86
N ILE A 268 -7.41 6.33 4.76
CA ILE A 268 -7.77 6.74 3.41
C ILE A 268 -8.73 5.70 2.88
N GLN A 269 -9.94 6.10 2.50
CA GLN A 269 -10.98 5.20 2.03
C GLN A 269 -11.55 5.70 0.70
N ALA A 270 -11.55 4.86 -0.33
CA ALA A 270 -12.22 5.14 -1.57
C ALA A 270 -13.58 4.42 -1.59
N LEU A 271 -14.63 5.19 -1.80
CA LEU A 271 -16.03 4.79 -1.84
C LEU A 271 -16.49 4.78 -3.30
N ARG A 272 -17.22 3.74 -3.69
CA ARG A 272 -18.02 3.72 -4.91
C ARG A 272 -19.36 4.36 -4.59
N LEU A 273 -19.70 5.42 -5.31
CA LEU A 273 -20.94 6.14 -5.15
C LEU A 273 -22.13 5.36 -5.72
N PRO A 274 -23.35 5.57 -5.19
CA PRO A 274 -24.54 4.89 -5.66
C PRO A 274 -24.83 5.16 -7.13
N LYS A 275 -25.28 4.12 -7.84
CA LYS A 275 -25.88 4.20 -9.18
C LYS A 275 -27.40 4.21 -9.07
N GLU A 276 -28.09 4.55 -10.15
CA GLU A 276 -29.56 4.41 -10.20
C GLU A 276 -30.00 3.02 -9.76
N GLY A 277 -30.92 2.96 -8.79
CA GLY A 277 -31.40 1.72 -8.18
C GLY A 277 -30.58 1.19 -7.00
N GLN A 278 -29.48 1.84 -6.60
CA GLN A 278 -28.73 1.54 -5.37
C GLN A 278 -28.73 2.75 -4.44
N PRO A 279 -29.20 2.65 -3.19
CA PRO A 279 -29.28 3.80 -2.30
C PRO A 279 -27.93 4.19 -1.69
N ASP A 280 -27.08 3.20 -1.40
CA ASP A 280 -25.89 3.40 -0.57
C ASP A 280 -24.58 3.29 -1.37
N ALA A 281 -23.63 4.16 -1.02
CA ALA A 281 -22.24 4.05 -1.42
C ALA A 281 -21.57 2.85 -0.72
N ARG A 282 -20.55 2.28 -1.36
CA ARG A 282 -19.84 1.09 -0.87
C ARG A 282 -18.35 1.33 -0.76
N LEU A 283 -17.74 0.82 0.29
CA LEU A 283 -16.28 0.83 0.41
C LEU A 283 -15.66 -0.02 -0.70
N SER A 284 -14.78 0.59 -1.50
CA SER A 284 -14.06 -0.11 -2.58
C SER A 284 -12.66 -0.54 -2.17
N ILE A 285 -11.90 0.36 -1.56
CA ILE A 285 -10.55 0.08 -1.06
C ILE A 285 -10.22 1.06 0.08
N ASN A 286 -9.47 0.60 1.07
CA ASN A 286 -8.95 1.47 2.13
C ASN A 286 -7.48 1.17 2.42
N THR A 287 -6.83 2.10 3.12
CA THR A 287 -5.54 1.89 3.75
C THR A 287 -5.42 2.79 4.97
N ARG A 288 -4.59 2.40 5.94
CA ARG A 288 -4.29 3.20 7.14
C ARG A 288 -2.90 3.82 6.99
N ILE A 289 -2.79 5.11 7.28
CA ILE A 289 -1.48 5.74 7.45
C ILE A 289 -0.92 5.26 8.80
N PRO A 290 0.21 4.52 8.83
CA PRO A 290 0.72 3.86 10.03
C PRO A 290 1.48 4.86 10.93
N ARG A 291 0.86 5.98 11.27
CA ARG A 291 1.42 7.05 12.10
C ARG A 291 0.33 7.59 13.03
N LYS A 292 0.73 8.03 14.22
CA LYS A 292 -0.14 8.74 15.18
C LYS A 292 -0.33 10.18 14.75
N ILE A 293 -1.10 10.37 13.68
CA ILE A 293 -1.41 11.67 13.11
C ILE A 293 -2.92 11.82 12.90
N SER A 294 -3.34 13.04 12.62
CA SER A 294 -4.69 13.39 12.16
C SER A 294 -4.54 14.26 10.93
N ALA A 295 -5.34 13.98 9.92
CA ALA A 295 -5.38 14.71 8.68
C ALA A 295 -5.88 16.13 8.93
N THR A 296 -5.23 17.11 8.29
CA THR A 296 -5.67 18.50 8.25
C THR A 296 -6.24 18.88 6.89
N ALA A 297 -5.72 18.28 5.80
CA ALA A 297 -6.16 18.53 4.43
C ALA A 297 -5.88 17.33 3.50
N LEU A 298 -6.60 17.30 2.37
CA LEU A 298 -6.53 16.26 1.33
C LEU A 298 -6.50 16.91 -0.06
N ALA A 299 -5.59 16.44 -0.92
CA ALA A 299 -5.53 16.80 -2.33
C ALA A 299 -5.33 15.56 -3.20
N ILE A 300 -5.82 15.63 -4.44
CA ILE A 300 -5.73 14.54 -5.41
C ILE A 300 -5.45 15.11 -6.79
N ALA A 301 -4.68 14.37 -7.58
CA ALA A 301 -4.58 14.60 -9.01
C ALA A 301 -4.69 13.30 -9.79
N ASN A 302 -5.37 13.39 -10.93
CA ASN A 302 -5.36 12.37 -11.97
C ASN A 302 -4.11 12.56 -12.84
N LEU A 303 -3.27 11.53 -12.96
CA LEU A 303 -2.03 11.61 -13.75
C LEU A 303 -2.26 11.33 -15.24
N SER A 304 -3.46 10.97 -15.65
CA SER A 304 -3.84 10.85 -17.07
C SER A 304 -5.31 11.24 -17.22
N PRO A 305 -5.63 12.53 -17.06
CA PRO A 305 -7.00 12.99 -17.17
C PRO A 305 -7.53 12.83 -18.60
N PRO A 306 -8.82 12.53 -18.75
CA PRO A 306 -9.46 12.50 -20.06
C PRO A 306 -9.47 13.90 -20.68
N ALA A 307 -9.58 13.97 -22.02
CA ALA A 307 -9.60 15.23 -22.76
C ALA A 307 -10.80 16.13 -22.41
N SER A 308 -11.89 15.55 -21.93
CA SER A 308 -13.09 16.23 -21.45
C SER A 308 -13.57 15.55 -20.17
N PRO A 309 -14.14 16.29 -19.20
CA PRO A 309 -14.73 15.71 -17.98
C PRO A 309 -15.79 14.64 -18.25
N LEU A 310 -16.46 14.69 -19.40
CA LEU A 310 -17.53 13.76 -19.79
C LEU A 310 -17.02 12.45 -20.40
N ASN A 311 -15.75 12.40 -20.78
CA ASN A 311 -15.18 11.21 -21.39
C ASN A 311 -14.88 10.16 -20.29
N SER A 312 -14.98 8.88 -20.66
CA SER A 312 -14.63 7.79 -19.74
C SER A 312 -13.20 7.94 -19.23
N LEU A 313 -13.02 7.78 -17.91
CA LEU A 313 -11.73 7.96 -17.23
C LEU A 313 -10.63 7.02 -17.74
N GLY A 314 -11.00 5.81 -18.19
CA GLY A 314 -10.04 4.80 -18.67
C GLY A 314 -9.07 4.31 -17.59
N ASN A 315 -7.97 3.69 -18.00
CA ASN A 315 -6.94 3.28 -17.05
C ASN A 315 -6.06 4.47 -16.66
N THR A 316 -6.02 4.81 -15.38
CA THR A 316 -5.20 5.92 -14.88
C THR A 316 -4.68 5.65 -13.48
N GLN A 317 -3.63 6.38 -13.10
CA GLN A 317 -3.14 6.43 -11.73
C GLN A 317 -3.49 7.79 -11.13
N PHE A 318 -4.08 7.78 -9.94
CA PHE A 318 -4.24 8.94 -9.10
C PHE A 318 -3.10 9.03 -8.11
N ILE A 319 -2.69 10.26 -7.79
CA ILE A 319 -1.85 10.57 -6.65
C ILE A 319 -2.69 11.27 -5.58
N ILE A 320 -2.53 10.86 -4.33
CA ILE A 320 -3.29 11.33 -3.18
C ILE A 320 -2.29 11.89 -2.18
N ALA A 321 -2.52 13.11 -1.69
CA ALA A 321 -1.75 13.76 -0.65
C ALA A 321 -2.62 13.99 0.59
N VAL A 322 -2.17 13.47 1.72
CA VAL A 322 -2.79 13.70 3.03
C VAL A 322 -1.83 14.48 3.92
N ALA A 323 -2.20 15.71 4.25
CA ALA A 323 -1.46 16.53 5.20
C ALA A 323 -1.81 16.13 6.64
N GLY A 324 -0.81 15.94 7.49
CA GLY A 324 -0.95 15.67 8.90
C GLY A 324 -0.72 16.91 9.76
N HIS A 325 -1.27 16.92 10.97
CA HIS A 325 -1.02 17.97 11.97
C HIS A 325 0.43 18.02 12.47
N ASP A 326 1.31 17.10 12.04
CA ASP A 326 2.73 17.05 12.39
C ASP A 326 3.62 17.66 11.31
N SER A 327 3.09 18.57 10.49
CA SER A 327 3.76 19.15 9.31
C SER A 327 4.24 18.12 8.28
N SER A 328 3.63 16.92 8.24
CA SER A 328 3.97 15.89 7.26
C SER A 328 2.93 15.79 6.15
N VAL A 329 3.36 15.39 4.95
CA VAL A 329 2.46 15.05 3.85
C VAL A 329 2.73 13.62 3.39
N SER A 330 1.75 12.74 3.58
CA SER A 330 1.83 11.36 3.13
C SER A 330 1.22 11.21 1.75
N LEU A 331 2.03 10.70 0.82
CA LEU A 331 1.67 10.50 -0.58
C LEU A 331 1.31 9.04 -0.82
N TYR A 332 0.18 8.81 -1.48
CA TYR A 332 -0.29 7.50 -1.91
C TYR A 332 -0.60 7.52 -3.40
N THR A 333 -0.49 6.37 -4.05
CA THR A 333 -0.99 6.17 -5.42
C THR A 333 -2.22 5.28 -5.38
N LEU A 334 -3.14 5.47 -6.32
CA LEU A 334 -4.32 4.64 -6.50
C LEU A 334 -4.51 4.37 -8.01
N GLU A 335 -4.65 3.10 -8.40
CA GLU A 335 -4.93 2.74 -9.79
C GLU A 335 -6.43 2.64 -10.02
N HIS A 336 -6.90 3.27 -11.09
CA HIS A 336 -8.22 3.06 -11.66
C HIS A 336 -8.09 2.24 -12.93
N THR A 337 -8.87 1.17 -13.03
CA THR A 337 -8.86 0.27 -14.18
C THR A 337 -10.27 0.04 -14.70
N THR A 338 -10.38 -0.04 -16.02
CA THR A 338 -11.65 -0.25 -16.73
C THR A 338 -11.64 -1.60 -17.44
N GLY A 339 -12.61 -2.44 -17.11
CA GLY A 339 -12.80 -3.77 -17.71
C GLY A 339 -14.24 -3.95 -18.16
N GLY A 340 -14.50 -3.80 -19.46
CA GLY A 340 -15.87 -3.79 -19.99
C GLY A 340 -16.66 -2.60 -19.42
N THR A 341 -17.77 -2.89 -18.73
CA THR A 341 -18.62 -1.90 -18.03
C THR A 341 -18.23 -1.70 -16.55
N VAL A 342 -17.23 -2.43 -16.07
CA VAL A 342 -16.82 -2.43 -14.66
C VAL A 342 -15.59 -1.53 -14.48
N GLU A 343 -15.74 -0.56 -13.59
CA GLU A 343 -14.65 0.29 -13.13
C GLU A 343 -14.17 -0.22 -11.77
N LEU A 344 -12.86 -0.38 -11.58
CA LEU A 344 -12.26 -0.91 -10.34
C LEU A 344 -11.12 -0.02 -9.86
N LEU A 345 -11.08 0.15 -8.54
CA LEU A 345 -9.98 0.78 -7.84
C LEU A 345 -9.06 -0.29 -7.24
N ALA A 346 -7.75 -0.12 -7.41
CA ALA A 346 -6.75 -1.06 -6.92
C ALA A 346 -5.46 -0.35 -6.51
N LYS A 347 -4.59 -1.08 -5.81
CA LYS A 347 -3.22 -0.63 -5.47
C LYS A 347 -3.15 0.74 -4.78
N LEU A 348 -4.02 0.95 -3.78
CA LEU A 348 -3.91 2.09 -2.87
C LEU A 348 -2.66 1.93 -2.00
N TRP A 349 -1.52 2.37 -2.50
CA TRP A 349 -0.19 2.07 -1.97
C TRP A 349 0.55 3.32 -1.55
N HIS A 350 1.36 3.20 -0.51
CA HIS A 350 2.19 4.29 -0.03
C HIS A 350 3.31 4.58 -1.05
N LEU A 351 3.46 5.86 -1.39
CA LEU A 351 4.52 6.33 -2.27
C LEU A 351 5.70 6.86 -1.45
N HIS A 352 5.43 7.87 -0.63
CA HIS A 352 6.44 8.53 0.19
C HIS A 352 5.78 9.39 1.28
N THR A 353 6.52 9.77 2.32
CA THR A 353 6.06 10.75 3.31
C THR A 353 7.07 11.88 3.42
N LEU A 354 6.64 13.07 3.03
CA LEU A 354 7.37 14.32 3.23
C LEU A 354 7.23 14.71 4.69
N LYS A 355 8.34 14.92 5.39
CA LYS A 355 8.37 15.31 6.81
C LYS A 355 8.76 16.78 6.94
N GLU A 356 8.26 17.43 7.98
CA GLU A 356 8.67 18.80 8.36
C GLU A 356 8.58 19.77 7.17
N VAL A 357 7.49 19.67 6.40
CA VAL A 357 7.31 20.49 5.20
C VAL A 357 7.32 21.98 5.56
N HIS A 358 6.75 22.35 6.69
CA HIS A 358 6.83 23.70 7.25
C HIS A 358 7.46 23.68 8.65
N GLY A 359 8.51 22.87 8.84
CA GLY A 359 9.14 22.73 10.16
C GLY A 359 8.17 22.15 11.19
N THR A 360 7.89 22.91 12.25
CA THR A 360 6.96 22.52 13.32
C THR A 360 5.52 22.92 13.07
N ASP A 361 5.23 23.57 11.94
CA ASP A 361 3.94 24.23 11.74
C ASP A 361 2.89 23.37 11.07
N ASN A 362 1.64 23.65 11.44
CA ASN A 362 0.49 22.97 10.89
C ASN A 362 0.24 23.38 9.44
N ILE A 363 0.01 22.38 8.59
CA ILE A 363 -0.40 22.58 7.21
C ILE A 363 -1.89 22.98 7.20
N THR A 364 -2.18 24.14 6.62
CA THR A 364 -3.55 24.69 6.47
C THR A 364 -4.24 24.24 5.20
N GLY A 365 -3.48 24.07 4.11
CA GLY A 365 -4.01 23.69 2.82
C GLY A 365 -3.00 22.89 1.99
N VAL A 366 -3.52 22.03 1.12
CA VAL A 366 -2.75 21.33 0.09
C VAL A 366 -3.54 21.31 -1.21
N ALA A 367 -2.84 21.44 -2.34
CA ALA A 367 -3.42 21.35 -3.66
C ALA A 367 -2.41 20.75 -4.65
N PHE A 368 -2.89 19.94 -5.59
CA PHE A 368 -2.06 19.50 -6.71
C PHE A 368 -2.29 20.41 -7.92
N SER A 369 -1.25 20.60 -8.72
CA SER A 369 -1.38 21.18 -10.06
C SER A 369 -2.20 20.26 -10.97
N HIS A 370 -2.91 20.83 -11.93
CA HIS A 370 -3.60 20.04 -12.95
C HIS A 370 -2.59 19.50 -13.97
N PHE A 371 -2.65 18.18 -14.24
CA PHE A 371 -1.76 17.57 -15.22
C PHE A 371 -2.37 17.63 -16.61
N GLN A 372 -1.69 18.31 -17.53
CA GLN A 372 -2.04 18.26 -18.95
C GLN A 372 -1.09 17.32 -19.66
N THR A 373 -1.65 16.29 -20.31
CA THR A 373 -0.86 15.34 -21.09
C THR A 373 -0.13 16.09 -22.22
N PRO A 374 1.22 16.09 -22.23
CA PRO A 374 1.96 16.86 -23.22
C PRO A 374 1.79 16.27 -24.62
N LYS A 375 1.60 17.14 -25.62
CA LYS A 375 1.53 16.73 -27.03
C LYS A 375 2.88 16.21 -27.53
N ASN A 376 3.98 16.84 -27.08
CA ASN A 376 5.36 16.50 -27.45
C ASN A 376 6.17 16.04 -26.24
N ASN A 377 7.05 15.07 -26.50
CA ASN A 377 7.53 14.14 -25.48
C ASN A 377 8.99 14.35 -25.05
N LEU A 378 9.52 15.56 -25.22
CA LEU A 378 10.97 15.80 -25.16
C LEU A 378 11.52 16.02 -23.73
N ARG A 379 10.66 16.28 -22.73
CA ARG A 379 11.11 16.64 -21.37
C ARG A 379 10.47 15.78 -20.29
N GLN A 380 11.21 15.57 -19.21
CA GLN A 380 10.72 14.97 -17.97
C GLN A 380 9.51 15.74 -17.45
N GLN A 381 8.43 15.03 -17.11
CA GLN A 381 7.18 15.61 -16.62
C GLN A 381 7.10 15.55 -15.10
N TYR A 382 6.36 16.49 -14.51
CA TYR A 382 6.16 16.59 -13.06
C TYR A 382 4.72 16.95 -12.75
N ILE A 383 4.21 16.40 -11.66
CA ILE A 383 3.03 16.93 -10.95
C ILE A 383 3.53 17.76 -9.77
N LYS A 384 2.99 18.95 -9.56
CA LYS A 384 3.37 19.82 -8.44
C LYS A 384 2.38 19.72 -7.30
N LEU A 385 2.87 19.67 -6.08
CA LEU A 385 2.07 19.67 -4.85
C LEU A 385 2.41 20.91 -4.05
N ALA A 386 1.46 21.84 -3.92
CA ALA A 386 1.57 23.00 -3.04
C ALA A 386 1.02 22.66 -1.66
N SER A 387 1.64 23.26 -0.65
CA SER A 387 1.18 23.22 0.74
C SER A 387 1.44 24.57 1.40
N THR A 388 0.54 24.98 2.29
CA THR A 388 0.59 26.25 3.00
C THR A 388 0.54 26.05 4.51
N SER A 389 1.03 27.03 5.25
CA SER A 389 1.05 27.06 6.71
C SER A 389 0.52 28.38 7.26
N LEU A 390 0.01 28.36 8.50
CA LEU A 390 -0.32 29.58 9.24
C LEU A 390 0.90 30.48 9.45
N GLN A 391 2.10 29.92 9.49
CA GLN A 391 3.36 30.69 9.59
C GLN A 391 3.86 31.18 8.23
N LYS A 392 2.94 31.58 7.34
CA LYS A 392 3.24 32.35 6.12
C LYS A 392 4.10 31.64 5.07
N THR A 393 4.39 30.35 5.26
CA THR A 393 5.24 29.58 4.37
C THR A 393 4.42 28.84 3.31
N VAL A 394 4.93 28.86 2.08
CA VAL A 394 4.44 28.06 0.96
C VAL A 394 5.55 27.15 0.49
N ALA A 395 5.24 25.87 0.31
CA ALA A 395 6.18 24.89 -0.23
C ALA A 395 5.54 24.16 -1.41
N VAL A 396 6.27 24.08 -2.53
CA VAL A 396 5.86 23.38 -3.75
C VAL A 396 6.84 22.24 -4.02
N HIS A 397 6.34 21.00 -4.00
CA HIS A 397 7.11 19.81 -4.32
C HIS A 397 6.86 19.37 -5.76
N SER A 398 7.92 19.11 -6.51
CA SER A 398 7.84 18.59 -7.88
C SER A 398 8.01 17.08 -7.90
N ILE A 399 6.93 16.34 -8.14
CA ILE A 399 6.93 14.86 -8.14
C ILE A 399 7.08 14.37 -9.58
N PRO A 400 8.17 13.63 -9.92
CA PRO A 400 8.45 13.21 -11.28
C PRO A 400 7.46 12.14 -11.77
N LEU A 401 7.07 12.25 -13.04
CA LEU A 401 6.17 11.31 -13.72
C LEU A 401 6.92 10.51 -14.79
N ALA A 402 6.58 9.23 -14.93
CA ALA A 402 7.09 8.35 -15.97
C ALA A 402 5.96 7.90 -16.89
N LYS A 403 6.31 7.61 -18.14
CA LYS A 403 5.40 6.96 -19.08
C LYS A 403 5.21 5.51 -18.69
N HIS A 404 3.98 5.03 -18.83
CA HIS A 404 3.60 3.66 -18.60
C HIS A 404 2.75 3.15 -19.74
N VAL A 405 3.10 1.96 -20.22
CA VAL A 405 2.29 1.20 -21.17
C VAL A 405 1.86 -0.07 -20.43
N ASP A 406 0.55 -0.26 -20.27
CA ASP A 406 0.04 -1.43 -19.56
C ASP A 406 0.43 -2.71 -20.32
N LYS A 407 0.96 -3.71 -19.61
CA LYS A 407 1.55 -4.92 -20.23
C LYS A 407 0.54 -6.00 -20.66
N SER A 408 -0.70 -5.97 -20.20
CA SER A 408 -1.66 -7.06 -20.47
C SER A 408 -2.22 -6.99 -21.90
N PRO A 409 -2.41 -8.10 -22.62
CA PRO A 409 -3.15 -8.06 -23.89
C PRO A 409 -4.65 -7.95 -23.61
N ARG A 410 -5.35 -6.97 -24.18
CA ARG A 410 -6.82 -7.03 -24.33
C ARG A 410 -7.22 -7.75 -25.62
N ASN A 411 -6.29 -7.90 -26.56
CA ASN A 411 -6.30 -8.80 -27.72
C ASN A 411 -4.90 -8.68 -28.37
N PRO A 412 -4.15 -9.76 -28.67
CA PRO A 412 -2.87 -9.66 -29.36
C PRO A 412 -2.95 -9.01 -30.75
N LYS A 413 -4.14 -8.91 -31.35
CA LYS A 413 -4.41 -8.22 -32.63
C LYS A 413 -5.05 -6.84 -32.46
N GLY A 414 -5.17 -6.32 -31.23
CA GLY A 414 -5.77 -5.02 -30.96
C GLY A 414 -4.82 -3.85 -31.25
N PRO A 415 -5.33 -2.61 -31.37
CA PRO A 415 -4.49 -1.43 -31.46
C PRO A 415 -3.57 -1.29 -30.23
N PRO A 416 -2.40 -0.66 -30.36
CA PRO A 416 -1.48 -0.44 -29.24
C PRO A 416 -2.16 0.34 -28.12
N ARG A 417 -1.89 -0.06 -26.86
CA ARG A 417 -2.50 0.59 -25.70
C ARG A 417 -2.06 2.06 -25.59
N PRO A 418 -2.96 2.97 -25.19
CA PRO A 418 -2.59 4.37 -24.98
C PRO A 418 -1.50 4.47 -23.90
N VAL A 419 -0.50 5.30 -24.16
CA VAL A 419 0.51 5.65 -23.16
C VAL A 419 -0.15 6.51 -22.10
N ARG A 420 0.01 6.11 -20.83
CA ARG A 420 -0.43 6.90 -19.67
C ARG A 420 0.76 7.33 -18.83
N TYR A 421 0.55 8.30 -17.94
CA TYR A 421 1.56 8.74 -16.99
C TYR A 421 1.28 8.18 -15.59
N VAL A 422 2.35 7.83 -14.90
CA VAL A 422 2.36 7.34 -13.51
C VAL A 422 3.49 8.03 -12.75
N THR A 423 3.52 7.93 -11.43
CA THR A 423 4.67 8.41 -10.65
C THR A 423 5.95 7.65 -11.04
N ALA A 424 7.05 8.38 -11.27
CA ALA A 424 8.33 7.77 -11.62
C ALA A 424 8.90 6.93 -10.46
N MET A 425 8.69 7.39 -9.23
CA MET A 425 8.91 6.59 -8.03
C MET A 425 7.83 5.50 -7.95
N LYS A 426 8.25 4.24 -7.75
CA LYS A 426 7.33 3.13 -7.55
C LYS A 426 6.78 3.16 -6.13
N SER A 427 5.46 3.18 -6.01
CA SER A 427 4.78 2.96 -4.73
C SER A 427 4.96 1.52 -4.26
N ARG A 428 4.88 1.31 -2.95
CA ARG A 428 5.09 0.01 -2.30
C ARG A 428 3.82 -0.40 -1.58
N GLY A 429 3.32 -1.59 -1.93
CA GLY A 429 2.30 -2.27 -1.13
C GLY A 429 2.87 -2.75 0.20
N VAL A 430 1.99 -3.28 1.06
CA VAL A 430 2.41 -3.97 2.28
C VAL A 430 3.23 -5.19 1.87
N SER A 431 4.52 -5.19 2.23
CA SER A 431 5.45 -6.27 1.87
C SER A 431 5.14 -7.52 2.69
N SER A 432 4.82 -8.63 2.03
CA SER A 432 4.65 -9.94 2.67
C SER A 432 5.98 -10.56 3.10
N HIS A 433 7.12 -9.98 2.72
CA HIS A 433 8.44 -10.51 3.09
C HIS A 433 8.63 -10.59 4.59
N GLY A 434 8.14 -9.62 5.36
CA GLY A 434 8.21 -9.65 6.83
C GLY A 434 7.48 -10.86 7.41
N LEU A 435 6.23 -11.09 6.99
CA LEU A 435 5.44 -12.25 7.39
C LEU A 435 6.13 -13.55 6.96
N GLY A 436 6.64 -13.61 5.73
CA GLY A 436 7.38 -14.77 5.22
C GLY A 436 8.63 -15.08 6.05
N ILE A 437 9.41 -14.06 6.42
CA ILE A 437 10.58 -14.21 7.31
C ILE A 437 10.13 -14.70 8.69
N THR A 438 9.08 -14.13 9.28
CA THR A 438 8.57 -14.58 10.59
C THR A 438 8.08 -16.03 10.54
N MET A 439 7.34 -16.42 9.50
CA MET A 439 6.90 -17.80 9.31
C MET A 439 8.08 -18.75 9.09
N ALA A 440 9.10 -18.34 8.34
CA ALA A 440 10.31 -19.13 8.13
C ALA A 440 11.11 -19.32 9.43
N ILE A 441 11.25 -18.26 10.25
CA ILE A 441 11.87 -18.35 11.58
C ILE A 441 11.08 -19.30 12.47
N PHE A 442 9.74 -19.18 12.48
CA PHE A 442 8.89 -20.06 13.28
C PHE A 442 9.01 -21.52 12.84
N ALA A 443 8.99 -21.79 11.53
CA ALA A 443 9.20 -23.13 10.99
C ALA A 443 10.58 -23.70 11.38
N LEU A 444 11.62 -22.87 11.36
CA LEU A 444 12.97 -23.27 11.77
C LEU A 444 13.04 -23.58 13.28
N ILE A 445 12.39 -22.77 14.13
CA ILE A 445 12.28 -23.04 15.57
C ILE A 445 11.55 -24.38 15.80
N MET A 446 10.43 -24.60 15.12
CA MET A 446 9.68 -25.87 15.23
C MET A 446 10.50 -27.07 14.76
N ALA A 447 11.29 -26.91 13.69
CA ALA A 447 12.21 -27.95 13.22
C ALA A 447 13.31 -28.25 14.25
N LEU A 448 13.90 -27.23 14.87
CA LEU A 448 14.89 -27.41 15.95
C LEU A 448 14.29 -28.11 17.17
N VAL A 449 13.06 -27.75 17.56
CA VAL A 449 12.34 -28.42 18.67
C VAL A 449 12.02 -29.87 18.31
N ALA A 450 11.51 -30.13 17.11
CA ALA A 450 11.22 -31.49 16.64
C ALA A 450 12.50 -32.35 16.59
N GLN A 451 13.60 -31.80 16.06
CA GLN A 451 14.90 -32.46 16.05
C GLN A 451 15.41 -32.73 17.46
N THR A 452 15.23 -31.78 18.39
CA THR A 452 15.58 -31.96 19.81
C THR A 452 14.81 -33.11 20.44
N VAL A 453 13.49 -33.17 20.20
CA VAL A 453 12.62 -34.26 20.67
C VAL A 453 13.06 -35.59 20.06
N LEU A 454 13.22 -35.68 18.74
CA LEU A 454 13.65 -36.92 18.07
C LEU A 454 15.04 -37.39 18.56
N GLU A 455 15.97 -36.48 18.82
CA GLU A 455 17.27 -36.81 19.41
C GLU A 455 17.15 -37.32 20.85
N LEU A 456 16.27 -36.74 21.67
CA LEU A 456 15.97 -37.20 23.03
C LEU A 456 15.33 -38.60 23.06
N TYR A 457 14.41 -38.87 22.13
CA TYR A 457 13.71 -40.17 21.99
C TYR A 457 14.49 -41.21 21.16
N GLY A 458 15.66 -40.86 20.60
CA GLY A 458 16.50 -41.79 19.83
C GLY A 458 15.98 -42.12 18.43
N GLY A 459 14.99 -41.39 17.92
CA GLY A 459 14.44 -41.58 16.57
C GLY A 459 15.31 -41.02 15.44
N SER A 460 16.35 -40.24 15.76
CA SER A 460 17.25 -39.64 14.78
C SER A 460 18.71 -39.60 15.23
N ARG A 461 19.63 -39.45 14.26
CA ARG A 461 21.06 -39.20 14.54
C ARG A 461 21.23 -37.86 15.27
N PRO A 462 22.20 -37.74 16.20
CA PRO A 462 22.43 -36.50 16.94
C PRO A 462 23.09 -35.45 16.03
N VAL A 463 22.32 -34.44 15.62
CA VAL A 463 22.74 -33.29 14.82
C VAL A 463 22.98 -32.08 15.73
N LEU A 464 22.10 -31.85 16.72
CA LEU A 464 22.18 -30.75 17.67
C LEU A 464 22.96 -31.10 18.94
N GLY A 465 23.17 -32.39 19.21
CA GLY A 465 24.01 -32.84 20.33
C GLY A 465 23.37 -32.57 21.70
N VAL A 466 22.03 -32.46 21.74
CA VAL A 466 21.26 -32.03 22.90
C VAL A 466 21.47 -32.93 24.12
N GLN A 467 21.84 -34.18 23.89
CA GLN A 467 22.23 -35.19 24.86
C GLN A 467 23.38 -34.76 25.80
N LYS A 468 24.23 -33.81 25.40
CA LYS A 468 25.35 -33.30 26.22
C LYS A 468 24.94 -32.18 27.18
N ILE A 469 23.81 -31.54 26.92
CA ILE A 469 23.41 -30.28 27.55
C ILE A 469 22.26 -30.50 28.54
N PHE A 470 21.34 -31.42 28.24
CA PHE A 470 20.25 -31.72 29.16
C PHE A 470 20.67 -32.83 30.15
N PRO A 471 20.74 -32.53 31.46
CA PRO A 471 20.97 -33.55 32.47
C PRO A 471 19.82 -34.57 32.44
N SER A 472 20.11 -35.82 32.80
CA SER A 472 19.23 -36.98 32.75
C SER A 472 18.03 -36.93 33.72
N TRP A 473 17.33 -35.81 33.83
CA TRP A 473 16.22 -35.61 34.76
C TRP A 473 15.00 -36.47 34.41
N HIS A 474 14.94 -37.01 33.19
CA HIS A 474 13.98 -38.07 32.80
C HIS A 474 14.67 -39.36 32.37
N GLY A 475 15.93 -39.58 32.78
CA GLY A 475 16.82 -40.50 32.06
C GLY A 475 16.96 -40.05 30.60
N SER A 476 17.95 -40.52 29.86
CA SER A 476 17.59 -40.78 28.47
C SER A 476 16.55 -41.89 28.53
N LEU A 477 15.45 -41.84 27.78
CA LEU A 477 14.56 -42.99 27.57
C LEU A 477 15.27 -44.16 26.82
N ARG A 478 16.60 -44.22 26.89
CA ARG A 478 17.43 -45.37 26.54
C ARG A 478 17.51 -46.24 27.79
N SER A 479 16.87 -47.41 27.75
CA SER A 479 17.38 -48.53 28.53
C SER A 479 18.81 -48.80 28.04
N PRO A 480 19.83 -48.84 28.92
CA PRO A 480 21.20 -49.18 28.55
C PRO A 480 21.34 -50.50 27.78
N ASP A 481 20.32 -51.36 27.88
CA ASP A 481 20.31 -52.72 27.35
C ASP A 481 19.93 -52.83 25.85
N HIS A 482 19.50 -51.74 25.20
CA HIS A 482 19.05 -51.77 23.79
C HIS A 482 19.52 -50.54 22.97
N PRO A 483 20.70 -50.60 22.31
CA PRO A 483 21.07 -49.60 21.32
C PRO A 483 20.17 -49.69 20.07
N PRO A 484 19.96 -48.58 19.32
CA PRO A 484 19.11 -48.59 18.12
C PRO A 484 19.64 -49.55 17.07
N ALA A 485 18.74 -50.27 16.38
CA ALA A 485 19.06 -51.29 15.37
C ALA A 485 20.06 -50.82 14.28
N ALA A 486 20.07 -49.52 13.95
CA ALA A 486 21.01 -48.95 12.98
C ALA A 486 22.47 -49.06 13.44
N PHE A 487 22.77 -48.89 14.72
CA PHE A 487 24.13 -49.04 15.25
C PHE A 487 24.55 -50.51 15.35
N LEU A 488 23.60 -51.41 15.64
CA LEU A 488 23.84 -52.85 15.69
C LEU A 488 24.07 -53.46 14.31
N ALA A 489 23.40 -52.94 13.28
CA ALA A 489 23.63 -53.34 11.89
C ALA A 489 25.05 -52.96 11.42
N ASP A 490 25.52 -51.76 11.75
CA ASP A 490 26.90 -51.33 11.41
C ASP A 490 27.96 -52.19 12.13
N GLU A 491 27.74 -52.58 13.39
CA GLU A 491 28.64 -53.48 14.13
C GLU A 491 28.63 -54.91 13.56
N PHE A 492 27.45 -55.42 13.19
CA PHE A 492 27.29 -56.73 12.53
C PHE A 492 28.06 -56.80 11.21
N LEU A 493 27.89 -55.78 10.36
CA LEU A 493 28.61 -55.69 9.08
C LEU A 493 30.12 -55.56 9.29
N ALA A 494 30.55 -54.76 10.27
CA ALA A 494 31.98 -54.59 10.57
C ALA A 494 32.66 -55.89 11.06
N LYS A 495 31.93 -56.77 11.75
CA LYS A 495 32.46 -58.08 12.20
C LYS A 495 32.58 -59.09 11.07
N LEU A 496 31.69 -59.06 10.08
CA LEU A 496 31.70 -59.96 8.92
C LEU A 496 32.66 -59.54 7.80
N ALA A 497 32.84 -58.24 7.59
CA ALA A 497 33.57 -57.69 6.45
C ALA A 497 35.11 -57.69 6.61
N GLY A 498 35.62 -57.84 7.83
CA GLY A 498 36.98 -57.42 8.16
C GLY A 498 37.17 -55.91 7.94
N ARG A 499 38.24 -55.30 8.46
CA ARG A 499 38.42 -53.84 8.42
C ARG A 499 38.53 -53.21 7.02
N ASP A 500 38.61 -54.00 5.95
CA ASP A 500 38.94 -53.51 4.60
C ASP A 500 37.77 -53.42 3.60
N ILE A 501 36.57 -53.94 3.89
CA ILE A 501 35.41 -53.85 2.96
C ILE A 501 34.39 -52.76 3.37
N ALA A 502 34.58 -52.09 4.51
CA ALA A 502 33.67 -51.02 5.00
C ALA A 502 33.75 -49.67 4.21
N LYS A 503 34.22 -49.70 2.96
CA LYS A 503 34.30 -48.54 2.06
C LYS A 503 33.53 -48.69 0.74
N THR A 504 32.76 -49.77 0.55
CA THR A 504 31.86 -49.89 -0.61
C THR A 504 30.54 -49.16 -0.35
N ALA A 505 30.04 -48.50 -1.38
CA ALA A 505 29.18 -47.34 -1.31
C ALA A 505 27.71 -47.67 -0.99
N THR A 506 27.03 -46.71 -0.38
CA THR A 506 25.57 -46.70 -0.13
C THR A 506 24.78 -47.05 -1.40
N GLY A 507 24.12 -48.22 -1.41
CA GLY A 507 23.15 -48.60 -2.45
C GLY A 507 23.31 -50.01 -3.03
N GLU A 508 24.41 -50.70 -2.74
CA GLU A 508 24.65 -52.07 -3.23
C GLU A 508 24.07 -53.13 -2.27
N THR A 509 23.48 -54.20 -2.82
CA THR A 509 22.88 -55.27 -2.01
C THR A 509 23.96 -56.27 -1.60
N LEU A 510 24.15 -56.46 -0.30
CA LEU A 510 25.18 -57.34 0.26
C LEU A 510 24.63 -58.75 0.46
N VAL A 511 25.46 -59.77 0.22
CA VAL A 511 25.14 -61.18 0.45
C VAL A 511 26.14 -61.83 1.40
N VAL A 512 25.63 -62.58 2.39
CA VAL A 512 26.44 -63.45 3.26
C VAL A 512 26.41 -64.87 2.69
N TYR A 513 27.57 -65.48 2.48
CA TYR A 513 27.69 -66.84 1.94
C TYR A 513 28.88 -67.61 2.56
N GLU A 514 28.86 -68.95 2.47
CA GLU A 514 29.98 -69.82 2.84
C GLU A 514 30.95 -69.93 1.64
N GLY A 515 32.23 -69.60 1.82
CA GLY A 515 33.25 -69.76 0.77
C GLY A 515 33.75 -71.21 0.64
N ASP A 516 34.21 -71.59 -0.56
CA ASP A 516 34.73 -72.94 -0.84
C ASP A 516 35.97 -73.30 0.02
N VAL A 517 35.99 -74.56 0.48
CA VAL A 517 37.11 -75.15 1.21
C VAL A 517 38.20 -75.56 0.21
N PRO A 518 39.45 -75.08 0.34
CA PRO A 518 40.54 -75.57 -0.52
C PRO A 518 40.81 -77.07 -0.25
N PRO A 519 41.19 -77.86 -1.26
CA PRO A 519 41.33 -79.31 -1.12
C PRO A 519 42.38 -79.67 -0.07
N ALA A 520 41.98 -80.50 0.89
CA ALA A 520 42.79 -80.93 2.03
C ALA A 520 44.06 -81.67 1.59
N THR A 521 45.24 -81.09 1.85
CA THR A 521 46.48 -81.88 1.95
C THR A 521 46.48 -82.67 3.25
N ALA A 522 46.80 -83.96 3.14
CA ALA A 522 46.67 -84.95 4.21
C ALA A 522 47.32 -84.51 5.55
N GLY A 523 46.50 -84.49 6.60
CA GLY A 523 46.91 -84.41 8.00
C GLY A 523 46.66 -83.04 8.67
N GLY A 524 45.44 -82.82 9.16
CA GLY A 524 45.10 -81.67 10.02
C GLY A 524 43.60 -81.40 10.05
N ASP A 525 43.07 -81.01 11.20
CA ASP A 525 41.66 -80.97 11.57
C ASP A 525 40.71 -80.28 10.58
N GLY A 526 39.45 -80.76 10.54
CA GLY A 526 38.41 -80.25 9.65
C GLY A 526 38.21 -78.75 9.79
N GLN A 527 38.66 -77.99 8.79
CA GLN A 527 38.37 -76.56 8.68
C GLN A 527 36.88 -76.35 8.41
N THR A 528 36.23 -75.60 9.28
CA THR A 528 34.89 -75.04 9.03
C THR A 528 34.97 -73.99 7.92
N PRO A 529 33.99 -73.94 7.01
CA PRO A 529 33.96 -72.93 5.95
C PRO A 529 33.88 -71.52 6.55
N GLU A 530 34.71 -70.60 6.04
CA GLU A 530 34.75 -69.21 6.49
C GLU A 530 33.56 -68.44 5.90
N LEU A 531 32.80 -67.74 6.76
CA LEU A 531 31.70 -66.87 6.34
C LEU A 531 32.26 -65.58 5.73
N LYS A 532 31.83 -65.25 4.51
CA LYS A 532 32.23 -64.03 3.81
C LYS A 532 31.03 -63.16 3.46
N LEU A 533 31.26 -61.85 3.47
CA LEU A 533 30.32 -60.82 3.03
C LEU A 533 30.84 -60.23 1.72
N ASP A 534 30.01 -60.28 0.68
CA ASP A 534 30.36 -59.74 -0.65
C ASP A 534 29.16 -59.00 -1.27
N VAL A 535 29.41 -58.24 -2.34
CA VAL A 535 28.36 -57.61 -3.14
C VAL A 535 27.66 -58.68 -3.96
N HIS A 536 26.33 -58.72 -3.94
CA HIS A 536 25.57 -59.80 -4.54
C HIS A 536 25.76 -59.92 -6.07
N GLU A 537 26.59 -60.87 -6.50
CA GLU A 537 26.70 -61.35 -7.87
C GLU A 537 25.95 -62.71 -8.05
N PRO A 538 24.86 -62.77 -8.84
CA PRO A 538 24.04 -63.98 -8.97
C PRO A 538 24.78 -65.21 -9.51
N SER A 539 25.85 -65.00 -10.28
CA SER A 539 26.70 -66.06 -10.85
C SER A 539 27.57 -66.76 -9.81
N VAL A 540 27.88 -66.10 -8.69
CA VAL A 540 28.80 -66.58 -7.65
C VAL A 540 28.05 -67.06 -6.42
N HIS A 541 27.00 -66.34 -5.99
CA HIS A 541 26.35 -66.59 -4.69
C HIS A 541 24.97 -67.27 -4.81
N GLY A 542 24.50 -67.57 -6.02
CA GLY A 542 23.17 -68.13 -6.26
C GLY A 542 22.04 -67.09 -6.11
N PRO A 543 20.77 -67.51 -5.95
CA PRO A 543 19.61 -66.62 -6.05
C PRO A 543 19.44 -65.62 -4.89
N GLY A 544 20.28 -65.66 -3.85
CA GLY A 544 20.32 -64.71 -2.73
C GLY A 544 18.96 -64.38 -2.11
N LYS A 545 18.58 -65.03 -0.99
CA LYS A 545 17.26 -64.83 -0.37
C LYS A 545 17.33 -63.80 0.76
N THR A 546 16.27 -63.02 0.92
CA THR A 546 16.14 -62.15 2.11
C THR A 546 15.86 -62.98 3.36
N TRP A 547 16.14 -62.43 4.54
CA TRP A 547 15.89 -63.12 5.82
C TRP A 547 14.44 -63.62 5.96
N GLU A 548 13.46 -62.86 5.45
CA GLU A 548 12.04 -63.20 5.56
C GLU A 548 11.65 -64.38 4.64
N GLU A 549 12.36 -64.55 3.52
CA GLU A 549 12.13 -65.62 2.52
C GLU A 549 12.81 -66.96 2.88
N LEU A 550 13.66 -66.99 3.90
CA LEU A 550 14.27 -68.21 4.42
C LEU A 550 13.26 -69.01 5.27
N GLY A 551 13.24 -70.34 5.08
CA GLY A 551 12.46 -71.24 5.94
C GLY A 551 13.02 -71.28 7.37
N GLU A 552 12.20 -71.69 8.34
CA GLU A 552 12.59 -71.76 9.77
C GLU A 552 13.88 -72.58 10.00
N GLU A 553 14.04 -73.73 9.33
CA GLU A 553 15.25 -74.55 9.43
C GLU A 553 16.50 -73.84 8.88
N GLN A 554 16.35 -73.06 7.80
CA GLN A 554 17.45 -72.27 7.23
C GLN A 554 17.82 -71.08 8.11
N LYS A 555 16.83 -70.43 8.74
CA LYS A 555 17.05 -69.35 9.71
C LYS A 555 17.82 -69.84 10.93
N GLU A 556 17.43 -70.98 11.49
CA GLU A 556 18.14 -71.56 12.65
C GLU A 556 19.56 -72.02 12.28
N ALA A 557 19.76 -72.58 11.09
CA ALA A 557 21.09 -72.92 10.58
C ALA A 557 21.97 -71.66 10.44
N TRP A 558 21.46 -70.58 9.84
CA TRP A 558 22.17 -69.31 9.72
C TRP A 558 22.49 -68.66 11.08
N LYS A 559 21.54 -68.67 12.03
CA LYS A 559 21.78 -68.18 13.41
C LYS A 559 22.89 -68.95 14.09
N ALA A 560 22.90 -70.28 13.98
CA ALA A 560 23.93 -71.12 14.56
C ALA A 560 25.31 -70.79 13.96
N ARG A 561 25.41 -70.67 12.64
CA ARG A 561 26.65 -70.34 11.93
C ARG A 561 27.18 -68.94 12.26
N LEU A 562 26.31 -67.93 12.26
CA LEU A 562 26.69 -66.56 12.60
C LEU A 562 27.12 -66.40 14.06
N LYS A 563 26.55 -67.22 14.96
CA LYS A 563 26.95 -67.31 16.37
C LYS A 563 28.30 -68.01 16.52
N GLU A 564 28.52 -69.10 15.79
CA GLU A 564 29.79 -69.84 15.76
C GLU A 564 30.93 -68.96 15.24
N ALA A 565 30.68 -68.17 14.20
CA ALA A 565 31.63 -67.21 13.65
C ALA A 565 31.85 -65.94 14.52
N GLY A 566 31.13 -65.81 15.64
CA GLY A 566 31.22 -64.64 16.53
C GLY A 566 30.69 -63.33 15.95
N ALA A 567 30.05 -63.38 14.78
CA ALA A 567 29.53 -62.21 14.08
C ALA A 567 28.18 -61.72 14.64
N TRP A 568 27.40 -62.61 15.27
CA TRP A 568 26.07 -62.29 15.81
C TRP A 568 25.81 -62.90 17.21
N THR A 569 25.06 -62.18 18.05
CA THR A 569 24.60 -62.66 19.37
C THR A 569 23.07 -62.52 19.50
N GLN A 570 22.44 -63.37 20.32
CA GLN A 570 20.98 -63.34 20.54
C GLN A 570 20.47 -61.97 21.03
N THR A 571 21.31 -61.19 21.71
CA THR A 571 21.00 -59.85 22.21
C THR A 571 20.87 -58.79 21.11
N MET A 572 21.43 -59.02 19.92
CA MET A 572 21.35 -58.08 18.78
C MET A 572 19.98 -58.12 18.08
N GLY A 573 19.23 -59.21 18.24
CA GLY A 573 17.95 -59.45 17.56
C GLY A 573 18.11 -59.71 16.05
N GLU A 574 17.00 -60.02 15.38
CA GLU A 574 16.98 -60.36 13.94
C GLU A 574 16.84 -59.13 13.03
N ASN A 575 16.54 -57.95 13.60
CA ASN A 575 16.39 -56.72 12.82
C ASN A 575 17.69 -56.27 12.14
N VAL A 576 18.86 -56.77 12.58
CA VAL A 576 20.16 -56.51 11.95
C VAL A 576 20.31 -57.19 10.58
N PHE A 577 19.48 -58.19 10.26
CA PHE A 577 19.50 -58.91 8.99
C PHE A 577 18.69 -58.22 7.88
N LYS A 578 17.94 -57.16 8.20
CA LYS A 578 17.13 -56.44 7.23
C LYS A 578 18.02 -55.73 6.20
N GLY A 579 17.78 -56.03 4.92
CA GLY A 579 18.54 -55.47 3.79
C GLY A 579 19.77 -56.28 3.38
N ILE A 580 20.02 -57.45 3.98
CA ILE A 580 21.11 -58.37 3.65
C ILE A 580 20.52 -59.64 3.02
N LEU A 581 21.14 -60.13 1.94
CA LEU A 581 20.80 -61.40 1.31
C LEU A 581 21.63 -62.54 1.92
N PHE A 582 21.08 -63.74 1.89
CA PHE A 582 21.73 -64.95 2.36
C PHE A 582 21.85 -65.94 1.21
N GLY A 583 23.06 -66.45 1.02
CA GLY A 583 23.36 -67.54 0.08
C GLY A 583 22.87 -68.90 0.57
N GLU A 584 23.07 -69.94 -0.23
CA GLU A 584 22.77 -71.32 0.16
C GLU A 584 23.85 -71.87 1.10
N ILE A 585 23.43 -72.51 2.20
CA ILE A 585 24.34 -73.20 3.13
C ILE A 585 24.66 -74.59 2.55
N ALA A 586 25.94 -74.90 2.34
CA ALA A 586 26.39 -76.14 1.71
C ALA A 586 26.03 -77.42 2.49
N GLY A 587 25.62 -77.29 3.76
CA GLY A 587 25.18 -78.39 4.63
C GLY A 587 23.67 -78.59 4.76
N ALA A 588 22.83 -77.68 4.28
CA ALA A 588 21.37 -77.78 4.47
C ALA A 588 20.66 -78.63 3.41
N VAL A 589 21.25 -78.77 2.22
CA VAL A 589 20.67 -79.55 1.10
C VAL A 589 20.89 -81.06 1.26
N GLY A 590 21.85 -81.49 2.09
CA GLY A 590 22.14 -82.90 2.35
C GLY A 590 21.15 -83.62 3.28
N ARG A 591 20.32 -82.90 4.05
CA ARG A 591 19.37 -83.50 5.01
C ARG A 591 17.92 -83.58 4.50
N ALA A 592 17.58 -82.93 3.39
CA ALA A 592 16.23 -82.99 2.80
C ALA A 592 16.04 -84.11 1.76
N VAL A 593 17.08 -84.92 1.46
CA VAL A 593 17.01 -86.06 0.51
C VAL A 593 17.27 -87.41 1.20
N ALA A 594 17.41 -87.43 2.53
CA ALA A 594 17.45 -88.65 3.33
C ALA A 594 16.76 -88.41 4.68
N GLY A 595 15.43 -88.51 4.68
CA GLY A 595 14.56 -88.34 5.85
C GLY A 595 13.11 -88.24 5.44
#